data_AF-A0AA38FHV1-F1
#
_entry.id   AF-A0AA38FHV1-F1
#
_cell.length_a   1.000
_cell.length_b   1.000
_cell.length_c   1.000
_cell.angle_alpha   90.00
_cell.angle_beta   90.00
_cell.angle_gamma   90.00
#
_symmetry.space_group_name_H-M   'P 1'
#
loop_
_entity.id
_entity.type
_entity.pdbx_description
1 polymer ?
#
loop_
_entity_poly.entity_id
_entity_poly.type
_entity_poly.pdbx_seq_one_letter_code
_entity_poly.pdbx_strand_id
1 'polypeptide(L)' 'RYESYKLDFCYGQEDEVGQIFLREVDPILPGLFCGSNATVFAYGATGSGKTYTMQ' A
#
# COMPACT_ATOMS: atom_id res chain seq x y z
N ARG A 1 -17.67 -10.89 -18.89
CA ARG A 1 -18.09 -10.87 -17.47
C ARG A 1 -17.63 -9.53 -16.91
N TYR A 2 -18.52 -8.73 -16.30
CA TYR A 2 -18.13 -7.57 -15.51
C TYR A 2 -17.94 -8.04 -14.08
N GLU A 3 -16.69 -8.23 -13.68
CA GLU A 3 -16.33 -8.50 -12.29
C GLU A 3 -15.86 -7.18 -11.68
N SER A 4 -16.38 -6.87 -10.48
CA SER A 4 -16.03 -5.69 -9.71
C SER A 4 -15.50 -6.11 -8.36
N TYR A 5 -14.42 -5.49 -7.91
CA TYR A 5 -13.81 -5.78 -6.61
C TYR A 5 -14.04 -4.60 -5.68
N LYS A 6 -14.41 -4.88 -4.43
CA LYS A 6 -14.48 -3.88 -3.38
C LYS A 6 -13.12 -3.82 -2.70
N LEU A 7 -12.54 -2.62 -2.67
CA LEU A 7 -11.25 -2.33 -2.04
C LEU A 7 -11.44 -1.13 -1.10
N ASP A 8 -10.62 -1.04 -0.06
CA ASP A 8 -10.59 0.15 0.80
C ASP A 8 -10.08 1.36 0.00
N PHE A 9 -9.02 1.14 -0.78
CA PHE A 9 -8.45 2.13 -1.71
C PHE A 9 -7.96 1.48 -3.01
N CYS A 10 -7.95 2.26 -4.09
CA CYS A 10 -7.45 1.86 -5.40
C CYS A 10 -6.66 3.04 -5.98
N TYR A 11 -5.43 2.78 -6.41
CA TYR A 11 -4.49 3.78 -6.88
C TYR A 11 -4.19 3.57 -8.37
N GLY A 12 -4.18 4.66 -9.12
CA GLY A 12 -3.89 4.71 -10.53
C GLY A 12 -2.44 5.10 -10.82
N GLN A 13 -2.15 5.33 -12.10
CA GLN A 13 -0.81 5.67 -12.57
C GLN A 13 -0.35 7.07 -12.15
N GLU A 14 -1.29 7.99 -11.89
CA GLU A 14 -1.01 9.37 -11.47
C GLU A 14 -0.78 9.48 -9.96
N ASP A 15 -1.04 8.41 -9.19
CA ASP A 15 -0.84 8.41 -7.75
C ASP A 15 0.64 8.16 -7.41
N GLU A 16 1.24 9.12 -6.71
CA GLU A 16 2.63 9.00 -6.28
C GLU A 16 2.78 8.07 -5.07
N VAL A 17 3.86 7.29 -5.03
CA VAL A 17 4.17 6.36 -3.93
C VAL A 17 4.21 7.08 -2.57
N GLY A 18 4.70 8.32 -2.53
CA GLY A 18 4.71 9.13 -1.31
C GLY A 18 3.31 9.41 -0.76
N GLN A 19 2.32 9.65 -1.62
CA GLN A 19 0.92 9.84 -1.20
C GLN A 19 0.30 8.54 -0.70
N ILE A 20 0.63 7.42 -1.35
CA ILE A 20 0.19 6.08 -0.91
C ILE A 20 0.77 5.78 0.48
N PHE A 21 2.05 6.09 0.72
CA PHE A 21 2.68 5.93 2.04
C PHE A 21 1.98 6.77 3.12
N LEU A 22 1.73 8.05 2.85
CA LEU A 22 1.07 8.96 3.79
C LEU A 22 -0.36 8.50 4.13
N ARG A 23 -1.03 7.80 3.22
CA ARG A 23 -2.38 7.30 3.46
C ARG A 23 -2.41 5.95 4.15
N GLU A 24 -1.57 5.01 3.71
CA GLU A 24 -1.64 3.60 4.13
C GLU A 24 -0.72 3.29 5.31
N VAL A 25 0.48 3.89 5.35
CA VAL A 25 1.53 3.52 6.31
C VAL A 25 1.61 4.51 7.47
N ASP A 26 1.49 5.81 7.21
CA ASP A 26 1.56 6.85 8.24
C ASP A 26 0.61 6.61 9.43
N PRO A 27 -0.67 6.18 9.25
CA PRO A 27 -1.57 5.91 10.37
C PRO A 27 -1.13 4.75 11.27
N ILE A 28 -0.25 3.87 10.78
CA ILE A 28 0.24 2.69 11.50
C ILE A 28 1.49 3.05 12.34
N LEU A 29 2.26 4.06 11.92
CA LEU A 29 3.52 4.44 12.57
C LEU A 29 3.38 4.75 14.07
N PRO A 30 2.34 5.46 14.57
CA PRO A 30 2.19 5.70 16.00
C PRO A 30 2.09 4.40 16.81
N GLY A 31 1.41 3.38 16.27
CA GLY A 31 1.28 2.07 16.91
C GLY A 31 2.63 1.36 17.06
N LEU A 32 3.51 1.48 16.06
CA LEU A 32 4.86 0.94 16.10
C LEU A 32 5.68 1.54 17.25
N PHE A 33 5.61 2.86 17.44
CA PHE A 33 6.32 3.54 18.54
C PHE A 33 5.72 3.25 19.92
N CYS A 34 4.49 2.74 19.97
CA CYS A 34 3.83 2.27 21.19
C CYS A 34 4.04 0.76 21.47
N GLY A 35 4.95 0.10 20.75
CA GLY A 35 5.30 -1.31 20.96
C GLY A 35 4.39 -2.31 20.24
N SER A 36 3.60 -1.86 19.26
CA SER A 36 2.86 -2.76 18.35
C SER A 36 3.75 -3.19 17.19
N ASN A 37 3.47 -4.36 16.62
CA ASN A 37 4.11 -4.81 15.38
C ASN A 37 3.18 -4.54 14.19
N ALA A 38 3.76 -4.14 13.06
CA ALA A 38 3.04 -4.01 11.80
C ALA A 38 3.83 -4.67 10.66
N THR A 39 3.11 -5.15 9.65
CA THR A 39 3.69 -5.81 8.49
C THR A 39 2.97 -5.34 7.24
N VAL A 40 3.74 -4.88 6.25
CA VAL A 40 3.23 -4.45 4.94
C VAL A 40 3.77 -5.39 3.86
N PHE A 41 2.88 -5.88 2.99
CA PHE A 41 3.24 -6.77 1.88
C PHE A 41 2.86 -6.15 0.55
N ALA A 42 3.79 -6.17 -0.41
CA ALA A 42 3.49 -5.95 -1.81
C ALA A 42 3.29 -7.29 -2.52
N TYR A 43 2.11 -7.50 -3.11
CA TYR A 43 1.74 -8.75 -3.79
C TYR A 43 1.27 -8.49 -5.22
N GLY A 44 1.64 -9.36 -6.16
CA GLY A 44 1.35 -9.20 -7.59
C GLY A 44 2.36 -9.91 -8.49
N ALA A 45 2.06 -10.01 -9.79
CA ALA A 45 2.90 -10.68 -10.77
C ALA A 45 4.27 -9.98 -10.98
N THR A 46 5.27 -10.69 -11.53
CA THR A 46 6.56 -10.08 -11.88
C THR A 46 6.37 -8.89 -12.83
N GLY A 47 7.07 -7.79 -12.57
CA GLY A 47 6.92 -6.55 -13.35
C GLY A 47 5.76 -5.64 -12.92
N SER A 48 4.94 -6.03 -11.93
CA SER A 48 3.79 -5.23 -11.47
C SER A 48 4.13 -4.06 -10.52
N GLY A 49 5.40 -3.67 -10.41
CA GLY A 49 5.80 -2.53 -9.58
C GLY A 49 6.01 -2.79 -8.08
N LYS A 50 5.89 -4.03 -7.56
CA LYS A 50 6.09 -4.34 -6.12
C LYS A 50 7.37 -3.76 -5.52
N THR A 51 8.51 -3.95 -6.20
CA THR A 51 9.81 -3.43 -5.75
C THR A 51 9.83 -1.91 -5.76
N TYR A 52 9.22 -1.28 -6.76
CA TYR A 52 9.11 0.17 -6.87
C TYR A 52 8.24 0.78 -5.76
N THR A 53 7.14 0.12 -5.37
CA THR A 53 6.27 0.61 -4.29
C THR A 53 6.92 0.49 -2.89
N MET A 54 7.83 -0.47 -2.70
CA MET A 54 8.43 -0.75 -1.40
C MET A 54 9.79 -0.09 -1.15
N GLN A 55 10.45 0.43 -2.20
CA GLN A 55 11.81 1.00 -2.14
C GLN A 55 11.75 2.53 -2.11
#